data_AF-A0A8I2K517-F1
#
_entry.id   AF-A0A8I2K517-F1
#
_cell.length_a   1.000
_cell.length_b   1.000
_cell.length_c   1.000
_cell.angle_alpha   90.00
_cell.angle_beta   90.00
_cell.angle_gamma   90.00
#
_symmetry.space_group_name_H-M   'P 1'
#
loop_
_entity.id
_entity.type
_entity.pdbx_description
1 polymer ?
#
loop_
_entity_poly.entity_id
_entity_poly.type
_entity_poly.pdbx_seq_one_letter_code
_entity_poly.pdbx_strand_id
1 'polypeptide(L)'
;MDEVFLTELGQSQLTQATLDIEGVDLFDPEDDELSDYGFFEGECQACDSFQPLNDTGLCQECDAKLDRDLIRQREWAYSASAFGVPESKLEELRKKVIEIYGEKLELIAPKKSTPKKSKKRKRKKKK
;
A
#
# COMPACT_ATOMS: atom_id res chain seq x y z
N MET A 1 -53.61 28.93 57.62
CA MET A 1 -52.21 28.52 57.82
C MET A 1 -51.77 27.83 56.53
N ASP A 2 -50.46 27.76 56.29
CA ASP A 2 -49.74 27.42 55.05
C ASP A 2 -49.38 28.69 54.26
N GLU A 3 -48.36 29.47 54.65
CA GLU A 3 -46.90 29.21 54.65
C GLU A 3 -46.37 28.75 53.29
N VAL A 4 -45.76 29.66 52.51
CA VAL A 4 -44.33 29.69 52.11
C VAL A 4 -44.14 30.95 51.24
N PHE A 5 -43.71 32.05 51.86
CA PHE A 5 -43.05 33.16 51.18
C PHE A 5 -41.61 33.16 51.69
N LEU A 6 -40.69 32.60 50.90
CA LEU A 6 -39.26 32.86 51.09
C LEU A 6 -38.82 33.87 50.03
N THR A 7 -38.64 35.08 50.54
CA THR A 7 -37.92 36.22 49.99
C THR A 7 -36.54 35.87 49.47
N GLU A 8 -36.23 36.44 48.31
CA GLU A 8 -35.01 37.19 47.98
C GLU A 8 -33.74 36.87 48.80
N LEU A 9 -32.68 36.42 48.12
CA LEU A 9 -31.32 36.95 48.30
C LEU A 9 -30.38 36.43 47.19
N GLY A 10 -30.02 37.35 46.29
CA GLY A 10 -28.72 37.47 45.62
C GLY A 10 -27.96 36.21 45.25
N GLN A 11 -28.19 35.71 44.04
CA GLN A 11 -27.14 35.06 43.24
C GLN A 11 -26.86 35.91 42.01
N SER A 12 -26.49 37.17 42.24
CA SER A 12 -25.89 38.02 41.23
C SER A 12 -24.37 38.03 41.42
N GLN A 13 -23.65 37.92 40.31
CA GLN A 13 -22.20 38.17 40.15
C GLN A 13 -21.24 36.97 40.25
N LEU A 14 -21.44 35.96 39.39
CA LEU A 14 -20.35 35.06 38.96
C LEU A 14 -20.05 35.19 37.46
N THR A 15 -20.10 36.40 36.90
CA THR A 15 -19.95 36.63 35.44
C THR A 15 -18.76 37.52 35.05
N GLN A 16 -17.67 37.61 35.83
CA GLN A 16 -16.54 38.49 35.45
C GLN A 16 -15.14 37.98 35.87
N ALA A 17 -14.80 36.72 35.57
CA ALA A 17 -13.39 36.28 35.67
C ALA A 17 -12.99 35.19 34.65
N THR A 18 -13.63 35.15 33.47
CA THR A 18 -13.27 34.22 32.38
C THR A 18 -13.02 34.93 31.05
N LEU A 19 -12.67 36.22 31.05
CA LEU A 19 -12.39 36.97 29.82
C LEU A 19 -11.12 37.81 29.96
N ASP A 20 -9.98 37.12 30.04
CA ASP A 20 -8.66 37.66 29.71
C ASP A 20 -7.85 36.55 29.01
N ILE A 21 -8.40 36.00 27.93
CA ILE A 21 -7.61 35.31 26.90
C ILE A 21 -7.72 36.20 25.67
N GLU A 22 -6.87 37.23 25.64
CA GLU A 22 -6.61 38.00 24.42
C GLU A 22 -5.81 37.13 23.45
N GLY A 23 -6.27 37.09 22.19
CA GLY A 23 -5.43 36.76 21.05
C GLY A 23 -5.20 35.27 20.79
N VAL A 24 -6.05 34.69 19.95
CA VAL A 24 -5.63 34.13 18.65
C VAL A 24 -6.89 33.80 17.84
N ASP A 25 -7.05 34.45 16.69
CA ASP A 25 -7.88 33.98 15.59
C ASP A 25 -7.35 32.60 15.13
N LEU A 26 -7.78 31.53 15.80
CA LEU A 26 -7.43 30.15 15.47
C LEU A 26 -8.53 29.47 14.66
N PHE A 27 -9.08 30.17 13.68
CA PHE A 27 -9.80 29.54 12.57
C PHE A 27 -9.61 30.39 11.34
N ASP A 28 -8.36 30.52 10.95
CA ASP A 28 -7.98 30.93 9.62
C ASP A 28 -8.28 29.74 8.68
N PRO A 29 -9.22 29.86 7.73
CA PRO A 29 -9.51 28.82 6.76
C PRO A 29 -8.52 28.92 5.59
N GLU A 30 -7.24 29.16 5.85
CA GLU A 30 -6.20 29.07 4.83
C GLU A 30 -5.83 27.61 4.59
N ASP A 31 -6.02 27.25 3.31
CA ASP A 31 -5.41 26.16 2.59
C ASP A 31 -5.96 24.74 2.78
N ASP A 32 -6.84 24.40 1.82
CA ASP A 32 -6.85 23.24 0.92
C ASP A 32 -5.51 22.44 0.72
N GLU A 33 -4.59 22.34 1.68
CA GLU A 33 -3.39 21.49 1.63
C GLU A 33 -3.67 20.01 1.98
N LEU A 34 -4.87 19.52 1.68
CA LEU A 34 -5.16 18.07 1.68
C LEU A 34 -4.99 17.44 0.29
N SER A 35 -4.18 18.04 -0.59
CA SER A 35 -3.90 17.51 -1.93
C SER A 35 -2.50 16.89 -2.08
N ASP A 36 -1.60 17.05 -1.11
CA ASP A 36 -0.23 16.51 -1.19
C ASP A 36 -0.09 15.16 -0.46
N TYR A 37 -1.08 14.27 -0.60
CA TYR A 37 -0.90 12.86 -0.23
C TYR A 37 -0.08 12.13 -1.31
N GLY A 38 1.20 12.49 -1.44
CA GLY A 38 2.31 11.57 -1.71
C GLY A 38 2.29 10.72 -2.99
N PHE A 39 1.64 11.15 -4.07
CA PHE A 39 1.83 10.51 -5.36
C PHE A 39 3.07 11.11 -6.04
N PHE A 40 4.22 10.45 -5.89
CA PHE A 40 5.41 10.81 -6.66
C PHE A 40 5.16 10.46 -8.13
N GLU A 41 5.05 11.49 -8.97
CA GLU A 41 5.14 11.32 -10.42
C GLU A 41 6.59 11.01 -10.81
N GLY A 42 6.77 9.95 -11.60
CA GLY A 42 8.08 9.52 -12.06
C GLY A 42 8.00 8.65 -13.30
N GLU A 43 9.16 8.29 -13.83
CA GLU A 43 9.29 7.40 -14.99
C GLU A 43 9.15 5.93 -14.58
N CYS A 44 8.15 5.24 -15.14
CA CYS A 44 7.92 3.82 -14.88
C CYS A 44 9.05 2.96 -15.46
N GLN A 45 9.66 2.10 -14.64
CA GLN A 45 10.80 1.26 -15.07
C GLN A 45 10.51 0.24 -16.17
N ALA A 46 9.23 -0.04 -16.44
CA ALA A 46 8.83 -1.08 -17.39
C ALA A 46 8.31 -0.55 -18.72
N CYS A 47 7.73 0.64 -18.74
CA CYS A 47 7.14 1.24 -19.95
C CYS A 47 7.64 2.65 -20.25
N ASP A 48 8.57 3.18 -19.45
CA ASP A 48 9.23 4.48 -19.62
C ASP A 48 8.25 5.66 -19.71
N SER A 49 7.03 5.50 -19.17
CA SER A 49 6.02 6.56 -19.12
C SER A 49 6.09 7.32 -17.80
N PHE A 50 5.90 8.64 -17.86
CA PHE A 50 5.79 9.50 -16.67
C PHE A 50 4.37 9.43 -16.10
N GLN A 51 4.21 8.77 -14.96
CA GLN A 51 2.93 8.58 -14.28
C GLN A 51 3.15 8.49 -12.77
N PRO A 52 2.08 8.55 -11.94
CA PRO A 52 2.17 8.17 -10.53
C PRO A 52 2.69 6.74 -10.39
N LEU A 53 3.77 6.59 -9.63
CA LEU A 53 4.43 5.31 -9.41
C LEU A 53 4.09 4.75 -8.03
N ASN A 54 4.08 3.43 -7.93
CA ASN A 54 4.08 2.75 -6.63
C ASN A 54 5.50 2.75 -6.01
N ASP A 55 5.62 2.18 -4.82
CA ASP A 55 6.86 2.00 -4.07
C ASP A 55 7.91 1.15 -4.81
N THR A 56 7.49 0.33 -5.78
CA THR A 56 8.39 -0.43 -6.66
C THR A 56 8.86 0.34 -7.89
N GLY A 57 8.40 1.59 -8.09
CA GLY A 57 8.73 2.40 -9.26
C GLY A 57 8.00 1.98 -10.54
N LEU A 58 6.85 1.32 -10.40
CA LEU A 58 5.99 0.88 -11.50
C LEU A 58 4.68 1.67 -11.51
N CYS A 59 4.18 1.96 -12.70
CA CYS A 59 2.80 2.43 -12.85
C CYS A 59 1.83 1.28 -12.54
N GLN A 60 0.59 1.63 -12.21
CA GLN A 60 -0.46 0.65 -11.84
C GLN A 60 -0.64 -0.48 -12.87
N GLU A 61 -0.52 -0.16 -14.16
CA GLU A 61 -0.65 -1.17 -15.23
C GLU A 61 0.51 -2.16 -15.24
N CYS A 62 1.73 -1.66 -15.04
CA CYS A 62 2.93 -2.50 -15.02
C CYS A 62 3.01 -3.31 -13.73
N ASP A 63 2.55 -2.76 -12.61
CA ASP A 63 2.42 -3.49 -11.35
C ASP A 63 1.43 -4.65 -11.47
N ALA A 64 0.28 -4.42 -12.12
CA ALA A 64 -0.67 -5.50 -12.40
C ALA A 64 -0.11 -6.59 -13.32
N LYS A 65 0.76 -6.23 -14.29
CA LYS A 65 1.48 -7.19 -15.14
C LYS A 65 2.48 -8.01 -14.32
N LEU A 66 3.21 -7.35 -13.41
CA LEU A 66 4.16 -7.99 -12.52
C LEU A 66 3.47 -9.00 -11.61
N ASP A 67 2.34 -8.62 -10.99
CA ASP A 67 1.57 -9.50 -10.11
C ASP A 67 1.12 -10.78 -10.83
N ARG A 68 0.63 -10.66 -12.07
CA ARG A 68 0.29 -11.81 -12.92
C ARG A 68 1.50 -12.69 -13.21
N ASP A 69 2.65 -12.11 -13.50
CA ASP A 69 3.88 -12.86 -13.73
C ASP A 69 4.37 -13.60 -12.48
N LEU A 70 4.23 -13.01 -11.30
CA LEU A 70 4.55 -13.66 -10.02
C LEU A 70 3.64 -14.86 -9.77
N ILE A 71 2.33 -14.72 -10.05
CA ILE A 71 1.36 -15.83 -10.01
C ILE A 71 1.76 -16.93 -11.00
N ARG A 72 2.15 -16.59 -12.24
CA ARG A 72 2.60 -17.56 -13.24
C ARG A 72 3.83 -18.34 -12.75
N GLN A 73 4.76 -17.68 -12.05
CA GLN A 73 5.98 -18.27 -11.48
C GLN A 73 5.78 -18.95 -10.13
N ARG A 74 4.57 -18.94 -9.56
CA ARG A 74 4.26 -19.46 -8.22
C ARG A 74 4.99 -18.72 -7.09
N GLU A 75 5.33 -17.46 -7.30
CA GLU A 75 5.96 -16.59 -6.30
C GLU A 75 4.88 -15.89 -5.45
N TRP A 76 4.08 -16.68 -4.73
CA TRP A 76 2.87 -16.21 -4.02
C TRP A 76 3.15 -15.15 -2.96
N ALA A 77 4.32 -15.22 -2.32
CA ALA A 77 4.69 -14.31 -1.22
C ALA A 77 4.88 -12.85 -1.68
N TYR A 78 5.09 -12.64 -2.98
CA TYR A 78 5.33 -11.32 -3.56
C TYR A 78 4.15 -10.82 -4.39
N SER A 79 3.09 -11.63 -4.53
CA SER A 79 1.90 -11.27 -5.30
C SER A 79 0.84 -10.65 -4.38
N ALA A 80 0.38 -9.45 -4.73
CA ALA A 80 -0.72 -8.78 -4.06
C ALA A 80 -2.03 -9.58 -4.18
N SER A 81 -2.29 -10.18 -5.35
CA SER A 81 -3.51 -10.97 -5.58
C SER A 81 -3.49 -12.36 -4.92
N ALA A 82 -2.31 -12.91 -4.63
CA ALA A 82 -2.17 -14.16 -3.90
C ALA A 82 -2.26 -13.96 -2.37
N PHE A 83 -2.15 -12.72 -1.90
CA PHE A 83 -2.20 -12.40 -0.48
C PHE A 83 -3.55 -12.79 0.14
N GLY A 84 -3.52 -13.57 1.21
CA GLY A 84 -4.72 -14.06 1.90
C GLY A 84 -5.46 -15.20 1.21
N VAL A 85 -5.00 -15.67 0.05
CA VAL A 85 -5.58 -16.85 -0.62
C VAL A 85 -5.04 -18.13 0.03
N PRO A 86 -5.90 -19.09 0.41
CA PRO A 86 -5.43 -20.36 0.96
C PRO A 86 -4.65 -21.15 -0.08
N GLU A 87 -3.60 -21.86 0.35
CA GLU A 87 -2.67 -22.59 -0.55
C GLU A 87 -3.39 -23.56 -1.51
N SER A 88 -4.49 -24.17 -1.07
CA SER A 88 -5.31 -25.06 -1.89
C SER A 88 -5.91 -24.38 -3.12
N LYS A 89 -6.12 -23.07 -3.09
CA LYS A 89 -6.72 -22.28 -4.18
C LYS A 89 -5.70 -21.49 -5.00
N LEU A 90 -4.44 -21.43 -4.60
CA LEU A 90 -3.40 -20.70 -5.33
C LEU A 90 -3.17 -21.24 -6.74
N GLU A 91 -3.18 -22.57 -6.89
CA GLU A 91 -3.00 -23.17 -8.20
C GLU A 91 -4.23 -22.96 -9.11
N GLU A 92 -5.43 -22.88 -8.54
CA GLU A 92 -6.65 -22.50 -9.27
C GLU A 92 -6.58 -21.05 -9.74
N LEU A 93 -6.11 -20.14 -8.88
CA LEU A 93 -5.89 -18.74 -9.21
C LEU A 93 -4.90 -18.61 -10.37
N ARG A 94 -3.79 -19.34 -10.33
CA ARG A 94 -2.82 -19.39 -11.43
C ARG A 94 -3.43 -19.90 -12.73
N LYS A 95 -4.25 -20.95 -12.69
CA LYS A 95 -4.95 -21.43 -13.89
C LYS A 95 -5.85 -20.35 -14.50
N LYS A 96 -6.61 -19.62 -13.67
CA LYS A 96 -7.46 -18.50 -14.13
C LYS A 96 -6.64 -17.38 -14.76
N VAL A 97 -5.52 -17.01 -14.15
CA VAL A 97 -4.63 -15.97 -14.72
C VAL A 97 -4.06 -16.42 -16.07
N ILE A 98 -3.65 -17.68 -16.20
CA ILE A 98 -3.17 -18.24 -17.47
C ILE A 98 -4.28 -18.30 -18.52
N GLU A 99 -5.51 -18.62 -18.13
CA GLU A 99 -6.67 -18.68 -19.02
C GLU A 99 -7.04 -17.30 -19.58
N ILE A 100 -7.01 -16.25 -18.74
CA ILE A 100 -7.41 -14.89 -19.13
C ILE A 100 -6.29 -14.16 -19.88
N TYR A 101 -5.05 -14.25 -19.39
CA TYR A 101 -3.92 -13.43 -19.86
C TYR A 101 -2.86 -14.22 -20.63
N GLY A 102 -2.99 -15.54 -20.72
CA GLY A 102 -2.02 -16.42 -21.36
C GLY A 102 -0.84 -16.83 -20.46
N GLU A 103 -0.08 -17.81 -20.94
CA GLU A 103 1.05 -18.42 -20.23
C GLU A 103 2.35 -17.59 -20.31
N LYS A 104 2.44 -16.67 -21.26
CA LYS A 104 3.66 -15.89 -21.51
C LYS A 104 3.86 -14.81 -20.45
N LEU A 105 5.10 -14.69 -19.95
CA LEU A 105 5.49 -13.60 -19.05
C LEU A 105 5.56 -12.27 -19.82
N GLU A 106 5.03 -11.21 -19.20
CA GLU A 106 4.90 -9.88 -19.82
C GLU A 106 6.05 -8.95 -19.40
N LEU A 107 6.44 -8.98 -18.13
CA LEU A 107 7.44 -8.09 -17.52
C LEU A 107 8.70 -8.84 -17.09
N ILE A 108 8.56 -10.05 -16.53
CA ILE A 108 9.71 -10.79 -15.98
C ILE A 108 10.43 -11.55 -17.09
N ALA A 109 11.73 -11.30 -17.24
CA ALA A 109 12.58 -12.10 -18.12
C ALA A 109 12.58 -13.57 -17.66
N PRO A 110 12.41 -14.55 -18.57
CA PRO A 110 12.36 -15.96 -18.18
C PRO A 110 13.68 -16.35 -17.48
N LYS A 111 13.56 -16.98 -16.31
CA LYS A 111 14.73 -17.45 -15.54
C LYS A 111 15.55 -18.39 -16.44
N LYS A 112 16.71 -17.93 -16.91
CA LYS A 112 17.68 -18.78 -17.62
C LYS A 112 18.11 -19.89 -16.66
N SER A 113 17.73 -21.14 -16.95
CA SER A 113 18.21 -22.28 -16.18
C SER A 113 19.73 -22.35 -16.33
N THR A 114 20.46 -21.99 -15.27
CA THR A 114 21.91 -22.16 -15.29
C THR A 114 22.20 -23.67 -15.25
N PRO A 115 22.90 -24.23 -16.24
CA PRO A 115 23.20 -25.65 -16.23
C PRO A 115 24.09 -25.95 -15.03
N LYS A 116 23.60 -26.79 -14.10
CA LYS A 116 24.38 -27.28 -12.96
C LYS A 116 25.66 -27.92 -13.50
N LYS A 117 26.81 -27.26 -13.28
CA LYS A 117 28.14 -27.81 -13.61
C LYS A 117 28.33 -29.10 -12.81
N SER A 118 28.15 -30.24 -13.47
CA SER A 118 28.46 -31.55 -12.87
C SER A 118 29.97 -31.59 -12.62
N LYS A 119 30.36 -31.66 -11.34
CA LYS A 119 31.77 -31.80 -10.95
C LYS A 119 32.24 -33.18 -11.43
N LYS A 120 32.88 -33.25 -12.61
CA LYS A 120 33.59 -34.46 -13.07
C LYS A 120 34.67 -34.81 -12.04
N ARG A 121 34.40 -35.83 -11.22
CA ARG A 121 35.40 -36.43 -10.32
C ARG A 121 36.55 -36.95 -11.18
N LYS A 122 37.71 -36.27 -11.15
CA LYS A 122 38.95 -36.78 -11.75
C LYS A 122 39.36 -38.05 -11.00
N ARG A 123 39.11 -39.22 -11.59
CA ARG A 123 39.69 -40.49 -11.13
C ARG A 123 41.21 -40.40 -11.26
N LYS A 124 41.91 -40.32 -10.13
CA LYS A 124 43.38 -40.40 -10.08
C LYS A 124 43.79 -41.79 -10.55
N LYS A 125 44.48 -41.89 -11.70
CA LYS A 125 45.19 -43.10 -12.09
C LYS A 125 46.40 -43.23 -11.16
N LYS A 126 46.43 -44.28 -10.34
CA LYS A 126 47.65 -44.71 -9.63
C LYS A 126 48.62 -45.28 -10.69
N LYS A 127 49.88 -44.86 -10.64
CA LYS A 127 51.00 -45.50 -11.31
C LYS A 127 51.92 -46.05 -10.22
#